data_AF-I3UDX1-F1
#
_entry.id   AF-I3UDX1-F1
#
_cell.length_a   1.000
_cell.length_b   1.000
_cell.length_c   1.000
_cell.angle_alpha   90.00
_cell.angle_beta   90.00
_cell.angle_gamma   90.00
#
_symmetry.space_group_name_H-M   'P 1'
#
loop_
_entity.id
_entity.type
_entity.pdbx_description
1 polymer ?
#
loop_
_entity_poly.entity_id
_entity_poly.type
_entity_poly.pdbx_seq_one_letter_code
_entity_poly.pdbx_strand_id
1 'polypeptide(L)'
;MLSPNQPLYIDPAKFQINGGTVYYACYLKGTHIATPVGETRIESLKAGDQVLTAGGGTATVKWIGYRTLFKKRIPEQDAKRAFPILFKKGCIADNVPHCDLVMSPGHHVFFDGYLVPAMALENGISIAQQFDMQSFQYFHVELEQFDILLAEGMPAESYVDTGNRRMFQNAHHVAMNPDFGPATGRPDIPGITLIRKGPVLEGIRAKLLERANWMQVPKGQKRAG
;
A
#
# COMPACT_ATOMS: atom_id res chain seq x y z
N MET A 1 14.12 -4.14 -33.42
CA MET A 1 15.02 -4.00 -32.26
C MET A 1 14.53 -2.82 -31.45
N LEU A 2 14.05 -3.04 -30.22
CA LEU A 2 13.55 -1.98 -29.34
C LEU A 2 14.68 -1.54 -28.40
N SER A 3 14.81 -0.22 -28.21
CA SER A 3 15.88 0.44 -27.46
C SER A 3 15.81 0.14 -25.95
N PRO A 4 16.93 -0.11 -25.23
CA PRO A 4 16.91 -0.58 -23.84
C PRO A 4 16.59 0.46 -22.75
N ASN A 5 16.24 1.71 -23.07
CA ASN A 5 16.29 2.79 -22.07
C ASN A 5 15.16 3.83 -22.11
N GLN A 6 13.95 3.45 -22.53
CA GLN A 6 12.78 4.29 -22.31
C GLN A 6 12.12 3.96 -20.97
N PRO A 7 11.97 4.91 -20.03
CA PRO A 7 11.11 4.69 -18.88
C PRO A 7 9.71 4.36 -19.40
N LEU A 8 9.13 3.27 -18.91
CA LEU A 8 7.81 2.81 -19.31
C LEU A 8 6.78 3.83 -18.82
N TYR A 9 6.53 4.89 -19.60
CA TYR A 9 5.44 5.83 -19.36
C TYR A 9 4.13 5.09 -19.63
N ILE A 10 3.47 4.63 -18.57
CA ILE A 10 2.17 3.98 -18.66
C ILE A 10 1.12 5.08 -18.65
N ASP A 11 0.43 5.22 -19.77
CA ASP A 11 -0.74 6.07 -19.92
C ASP A 11 -1.81 5.71 -18.86
N PRO A 12 -2.09 6.63 -17.92
CA PRO A 12 -3.17 6.53 -16.93
C PRO A 12 -4.49 6.00 -17.45
N ALA A 13 -4.87 6.38 -18.67
CA ALA A 13 -6.16 6.08 -19.29
C ALA A 13 -6.24 4.65 -19.84
N LYS A 14 -5.11 3.95 -19.96
CA LYS A 14 -5.03 2.57 -20.47
C LYS A 14 -4.95 1.52 -19.38
N PHE A 15 -4.94 1.93 -18.11
CA PHE A 15 -4.90 1.01 -16.97
C PHE A 15 -6.28 0.39 -16.73
N GLN A 16 -6.48 -0.84 -17.23
CA GLN A 16 -7.69 -1.63 -16.96
C GLN A 16 -7.44 -2.67 -15.87
N ILE A 17 -8.17 -2.55 -14.76
CA ILE A 17 -8.27 -3.60 -13.74
C ILE A 17 -9.36 -4.59 -14.22
N ASN A 18 -8.97 -5.59 -15.01
CA ASN A 18 -9.88 -6.67 -15.39
C ASN A 18 -10.06 -7.68 -14.24
N GLY A 19 -11.30 -8.15 -14.08
CA GLY A 19 -11.80 -8.86 -12.89
C GLY A 19 -10.95 -10.04 -12.42
N GLY A 20 -10.83 -10.16 -11.10
CA GLY A 20 -10.59 -11.44 -10.43
C GLY A 20 -9.14 -11.89 -10.23
N THR A 21 -8.14 -11.01 -10.21
CA THR A 21 -6.77 -11.41 -9.81
C THR A 21 -6.41 -10.84 -8.45
N VAL A 22 -5.99 -11.71 -7.51
CA VAL A 22 -5.53 -11.32 -6.18
C VAL A 22 -4.34 -10.38 -6.32
N TYR A 23 -4.54 -9.10 -5.97
CA TYR A 23 -3.44 -8.18 -5.80
C TYR A 23 -2.88 -8.36 -4.40
N TYR A 24 -1.56 -8.47 -4.31
CA TYR A 24 -0.87 -8.31 -3.04
C TYR A 24 -1.22 -6.89 -2.56
N ALA A 25 -2.04 -6.76 -1.53
CA ALA A 25 -1.84 -5.69 -0.55
C ALA A 25 -0.71 -6.19 0.35
N CYS A 26 0.21 -5.37 0.84
CA CYS A 26 1.27 -5.68 1.82
C CYS A 26 2.12 -4.41 1.98
N TYR A 27 2.68 -4.19 3.17
CA TYR A 27 3.77 -3.23 3.39
C TYR A 27 5.12 -3.94 3.23
N LEU A 28 6.17 -3.19 2.88
CA LEU A 28 7.52 -3.75 2.84
C LEU A 28 8.09 -3.86 4.27
N LYS A 29 8.99 -4.84 4.48
CA LYS A 29 9.82 -4.92 5.70
C LYS A 29 10.45 -3.55 6.02
N GLY A 30 10.46 -3.19 7.29
CA GLY A 30 11.03 -1.93 7.77
C GLY A 30 10.04 -0.76 7.80
N THR A 31 8.85 -0.90 7.20
CA THR A 31 7.76 0.08 7.37
C THR A 31 7.44 0.24 8.85
N HIS A 32 7.41 1.48 9.32
CA HIS A 32 6.96 1.86 10.63
C HIS A 32 5.44 2.03 10.66
N ILE A 33 4.82 1.43 11.67
CA ILE A 33 3.40 1.56 11.97
C ILE A 33 3.28 2.35 13.27
N ALA A 34 2.40 3.34 13.28
CA ALA A 34 2.16 4.15 14.47
C ALA A 34 1.49 3.31 15.57
N THR A 35 1.99 3.43 16.80
CA THR A 35 1.44 2.81 18.01
C THR A 35 1.28 3.87 19.10
N PRO A 36 0.50 3.61 20.17
CA PRO A 36 0.34 4.56 21.28
C PRO A 36 1.66 4.98 21.96
N VAL A 37 2.73 4.20 21.82
CA VAL A 37 4.04 4.45 22.46
C VAL A 37 5.12 4.91 21.47
N GLY A 38 4.73 5.27 20.24
CA GLY A 38 5.64 5.65 19.16
C GLY A 38 5.53 4.71 17.95
N GLU A 39 6.50 4.77 17.06
CA GLU A 39 6.46 3.98 15.84
C GLU A 39 7.17 2.63 15.98
N THR A 40 6.55 1.55 15.50
CA THR A 40 7.10 0.19 15.56
C THR A 40 7.27 -0.37 14.15
N ARG A 41 8.40 -1.00 13.87
CA ARG A 41 8.62 -1.69 12.60
C ARG A 41 7.62 -2.83 12.44
N ILE A 42 7.03 -2.95 11.26
CA ILE A 42 5.99 -3.94 10.97
C ILE A 42 6.42 -5.38 11.26
N GLU A 43 7.70 -5.73 11.03
CA GLU A 43 8.20 -7.08 11.32
C GLU A 43 8.35 -7.38 12.82
N SER A 44 8.23 -6.37 13.68
CA SER A 44 8.33 -6.49 15.14
C SER A 44 6.98 -6.48 15.85
N LEU A 45 5.90 -6.07 15.14
CA LEU A 45 4.53 -6.17 15.63
C LEU A 45 4.14 -7.64 15.86
N LYS A 46 3.26 -7.86 16.82
CA LYS A 46 2.72 -9.16 17.21
C LYS A 46 1.23 -9.05 17.51
N ALA A 47 0.55 -10.20 17.50
CA ALA A 47 -0.83 -10.26 17.96
C ALA A 47 -0.95 -9.74 19.40
N GLY A 48 -1.98 -8.93 19.65
CA GLY A 48 -2.20 -8.23 20.92
C GLY A 48 -1.63 -6.81 20.98
N ASP A 49 -0.67 -6.45 20.12
CA ASP A 49 -0.13 -5.09 20.07
C ASP A 49 -1.22 -4.08 19.66
N GLN A 50 -1.10 -2.85 20.15
CA GLN A 50 -1.99 -1.74 19.79
C GLN A 50 -1.35 -0.86 18.71
N VAL A 51 -2.13 -0.50 17.70
CA VAL A 51 -1.74 0.46 16.65
C VAL A 51 -2.68 1.66 16.65
N LEU A 52 -2.18 2.82 16.23
CA LEU A 52 -3.02 4.01 16.03
C LEU A 52 -3.75 3.91 14.69
N THR A 53 -5.00 4.38 14.68
CA THR A 53 -5.82 4.42 13.46
C THR A 53 -5.99 5.84 12.96
N ALA A 54 -6.20 6.01 11.65
CA ALA A 54 -6.32 7.33 11.03
C ALA A 54 -7.55 8.12 11.54
N GLY A 55 -8.56 7.43 12.09
CA GLY A 55 -9.70 8.05 12.77
C GLY A 55 -9.38 8.61 14.17
N GLY A 56 -8.14 8.48 14.65
CA GLY A 56 -7.71 8.96 15.97
C GLY A 56 -7.89 7.96 17.11
N GLY A 57 -8.23 6.70 16.78
CA GLY A 57 -8.41 5.62 17.75
C GLY A 57 -7.20 4.69 17.86
N THR A 58 -7.41 3.57 18.56
CA THR A 58 -6.47 2.45 18.61
C THR A 58 -7.16 1.16 18.16
N ALA A 59 -6.42 0.28 17.52
CA ALA A 59 -6.89 -1.06 17.17
C ALA A 59 -5.89 -2.13 17.60
N THR A 60 -6.41 -3.31 17.94
CA THR A 60 -5.61 -4.47 18.33
C THR A 60 -5.20 -5.27 17.11
N VAL A 61 -3.90 -5.55 16.99
CA VAL A 61 -3.36 -6.48 16.00
C VAL A 61 -3.86 -7.89 16.32
N LYS A 62 -4.61 -8.49 15.39
CA LYS A 62 -5.02 -9.90 15.43
C LYS A 62 -3.91 -10.80 14.90
N TRP A 63 -3.25 -10.39 13.81
CA TRP A 63 -2.22 -11.20 13.17
C TRP A 63 -1.27 -10.38 12.30
N ILE A 64 -0.02 -10.85 12.20
CA ILE A 64 0.98 -10.34 11.26
C ILE A 64 1.31 -11.45 10.25
N GLY A 65 0.89 -11.26 9.00
CA GLY A 65 1.21 -12.15 7.89
C GLY A 65 2.49 -11.71 7.18
N TYR A 66 3.33 -12.66 6.73
CA TYR A 66 4.50 -12.30 5.93
C TYR A 66 4.75 -13.24 4.74
N ARG A 67 5.41 -12.71 3.71
CA ARG A 67 5.94 -13.49 2.59
C ARG A 67 7.18 -12.84 1.99
N THR A 68 8.18 -13.68 1.71
CA THR A 68 9.35 -13.29 0.93
C THR A 68 9.19 -13.63 -0.55
N LEU A 69 9.54 -12.68 -1.40
CA LEU A 69 9.58 -12.81 -2.85
C LEU A 69 11.02 -12.65 -3.36
N PHE A 70 11.31 -13.33 -4.47
CA PHE A 70 12.61 -13.30 -5.13
C PHE A 70 12.40 -13.05 -6.61
N LYS A 71 13.08 -12.05 -7.19
CA LYS A 71 12.95 -11.65 -8.61
C LYS A 71 13.05 -12.85 -9.56
N LYS A 72 14.04 -13.72 -9.35
CA LYS A 72 14.25 -14.94 -10.15
C LYS A 72 13.10 -15.95 -10.14
N ARG A 73 12.13 -15.81 -9.22
CA ARG A 73 10.94 -16.67 -9.07
C ARG A 73 9.64 -15.97 -9.45
N ILE A 74 9.71 -14.72 -9.91
CA ILE A 74 8.54 -13.96 -10.37
C ILE A 74 8.51 -14.05 -11.90
N PRO A 75 7.48 -14.68 -12.49
CA PRO A 75 7.28 -14.64 -13.93
C PRO A 75 7.16 -13.20 -14.43
N GLU A 76 7.64 -12.91 -15.64
CA GLU A 76 7.62 -11.56 -16.20
C GLU A 76 6.20 -10.96 -16.27
N GLN A 77 5.23 -11.77 -16.70
CA GLN A 77 3.81 -11.41 -16.73
C GLN A 77 3.25 -11.02 -15.34
N ASP A 78 3.94 -11.41 -14.27
CA ASP A 78 3.56 -11.15 -12.89
C ASP A 78 4.31 -9.98 -12.26
N ALA A 79 5.31 -9.41 -12.95
CA ALA A 79 6.16 -8.38 -12.39
C ALA A 79 5.34 -7.18 -11.93
N LYS A 80 4.39 -6.73 -12.75
CA LYS A 80 3.50 -5.59 -12.46
C LYS A 80 2.61 -5.79 -11.24
N ARG A 81 2.25 -7.03 -10.90
CA ARG A 81 1.43 -7.36 -9.72
C ARG A 81 2.27 -7.65 -8.47
N ALA A 82 3.55 -7.97 -8.62
CA ALA A 82 4.41 -8.41 -7.51
C ALA A 82 5.36 -7.33 -6.99
N PHE A 83 6.01 -6.58 -7.89
CA PHE A 83 7.04 -5.62 -7.51
C PHE A 83 6.45 -4.37 -6.84
N PRO A 84 7.09 -3.87 -5.78
CA PRO A 84 6.50 -2.84 -4.93
C PRO A 84 6.49 -1.47 -5.59
N ILE A 85 5.65 -0.60 -5.04
CA ILE A 85 5.52 0.81 -5.38
C ILE A 85 6.13 1.62 -4.25
N LEU A 86 7.06 2.50 -4.62
CA LEU A 86 7.66 3.49 -3.74
C LEU A 86 6.80 4.75 -3.74
N PHE A 87 6.44 5.21 -2.55
CA PHE A 87 5.92 6.54 -2.25
C PHE A 87 7.06 7.32 -1.59
N LYS A 88 7.61 8.31 -2.29
CA LYS A 88 8.68 9.15 -1.72
C LYS A 88 8.17 9.95 -0.52
N LYS A 89 9.05 10.24 0.43
CA LYS A 89 8.78 11.16 1.54
C LYS A 89 8.05 12.40 1.06
N GLY A 90 6.90 12.67 1.66
CA GLY A 90 6.09 13.85 1.40
C GLY A 90 5.38 13.84 0.05
N CYS A 91 5.23 12.72 -0.64
CA CYS A 91 4.58 12.68 -1.96
C CYS A 91 3.06 12.92 -1.91
N ILE A 92 2.41 12.74 -0.77
CA ILE A 92 0.96 12.93 -0.58
C ILE A 92 0.66 14.32 -0.03
N ALA A 93 1.30 14.68 1.07
CA ALA A 93 1.21 15.98 1.73
C ALA A 93 2.54 16.30 2.42
N ASP A 94 2.67 17.48 3.01
CA ASP A 94 3.91 17.84 3.71
C ASP A 94 4.16 16.86 4.85
N ASN A 95 5.33 16.22 4.80
CA ASN A 95 5.70 15.14 5.72
C ASN A 95 4.76 13.91 5.69
N VAL A 96 4.04 13.66 4.57
CA VAL A 96 3.22 12.45 4.36
C VAL A 96 3.55 11.77 3.02
N PRO A 97 4.10 10.54 3.04
CA PRO A 97 4.65 9.87 4.22
C PRO A 97 5.86 10.65 4.81
N HIS A 98 6.18 10.50 6.10
CA HIS A 98 7.32 11.24 6.71
C HIS A 98 8.69 10.64 6.38
N CYS A 99 8.72 9.44 5.83
CA CYS A 99 9.86 8.86 5.12
C CYS A 99 9.38 8.13 3.85
N ASP A 100 10.29 7.50 3.10
CA ASP A 100 9.92 6.71 1.93
C ASP A 100 9.13 5.47 2.36
N LEU A 101 7.92 5.31 1.82
CA LEU A 101 7.05 4.19 2.10
C LEU A 101 6.95 3.28 0.88
N VAL A 102 7.20 1.99 1.07
CA VAL A 102 7.17 1.00 0.00
C VAL A 102 6.12 -0.05 0.31
N MET A 103 5.21 -0.30 -0.64
CA MET A 103 4.10 -1.24 -0.49
C MET A 103 3.81 -1.97 -1.80
N SER A 104 3.06 -3.06 -1.74
CA SER A 104 2.71 -3.81 -2.94
C SER A 104 1.65 -3.10 -3.80
N PRO A 105 1.56 -3.40 -5.11
CA PRO A 105 0.69 -2.68 -6.06
C PRO A 105 -0.79 -2.60 -5.70
N GLY A 106 -1.31 -3.64 -5.03
CA GLY A 106 -2.72 -3.72 -4.63
C GLY A 106 -3.06 -3.15 -3.26
N HIS A 107 -2.07 -2.65 -2.50
CA HIS A 107 -2.31 -2.11 -1.18
C HIS A 107 -3.06 -0.79 -1.29
N HIS A 108 -4.16 -0.61 -0.56
CA HIS A 108 -4.96 0.62 -0.68
C HIS A 108 -4.48 1.71 0.27
N VAL A 109 -4.30 2.89 -0.30
CA VAL A 109 -4.04 4.15 0.40
C VAL A 109 -5.37 4.87 0.61
N PHE A 110 -5.55 5.48 1.77
CA PHE A 110 -6.79 6.17 2.15
C PHE A 110 -6.72 7.67 1.87
N PHE A 111 -7.75 8.19 1.21
CA PHE A 111 -7.94 9.61 0.89
C PHE A 111 -9.38 10.00 1.21
N ASP A 112 -9.64 10.70 2.32
CA ASP A 112 -10.94 11.31 2.63
C ASP A 112 -12.17 10.45 2.30
N GLY A 113 -12.21 9.22 2.84
CA GLY A 113 -13.31 8.28 2.62
C GLY A 113 -13.15 7.39 1.37
N TYR A 114 -12.04 7.50 0.65
CA TYR A 114 -11.75 6.69 -0.53
C TYR A 114 -10.53 5.80 -0.32
N LEU A 115 -10.63 4.55 -0.76
CA LEU A 115 -9.49 3.62 -0.83
C LEU A 115 -9.07 3.41 -2.28
N VAL A 116 -7.79 3.69 -2.55
CA VAL A 116 -7.20 3.63 -3.89
C VAL A 116 -6.02 2.67 -3.88
N PRO A 117 -5.96 1.67 -4.78
CA PRO A 117 -4.79 0.79 -4.85
C PRO A 117 -3.55 1.57 -5.26
N ALA A 118 -2.41 1.29 -4.64
CA ALA A 118 -1.15 2.00 -4.85
C ALA A 118 -0.77 2.13 -6.34
N MET A 119 -1.02 1.10 -7.15
CA MET A 119 -0.72 1.13 -8.59
C MET A 119 -1.53 2.13 -9.41
N ALA A 120 -2.71 2.52 -8.93
CA ALA A 120 -3.49 3.56 -9.57
C ALA A 120 -2.96 4.97 -9.26
N LEU A 121 -2.05 5.11 -8.31
CA LEU A 121 -1.47 6.38 -7.86
C LEU A 121 -0.10 6.68 -8.49
N GLU A 122 0.45 5.76 -9.29
CA GLU A 122 1.73 5.95 -9.96
C GLU A 122 1.72 7.20 -10.84
N ASN A 123 2.74 8.04 -10.67
CA ASN A 123 2.97 9.26 -11.46
C ASN A 123 4.37 9.30 -12.10
N GLY A 124 5.22 8.28 -11.84
CA GLY A 124 6.57 8.16 -12.41
C GLY A 124 7.60 9.13 -11.84
N ILE A 125 7.22 9.98 -10.88
CA ILE A 125 8.07 11.03 -10.30
C ILE A 125 8.29 10.79 -8.81
N SER A 126 7.21 10.91 -8.03
CA SER A 126 7.22 10.78 -6.57
C SER A 126 6.58 9.46 -6.11
N ILE A 127 5.80 8.82 -6.99
CA ILE A 127 5.20 7.51 -6.78
C ILE A 127 5.53 6.64 -7.99
N ALA A 128 6.33 5.59 -7.78
CA ALA A 128 6.86 4.77 -8.86
C ALA A 128 7.14 3.32 -8.45
N GLN A 129 6.78 2.38 -9.32
CA GLN A 129 7.10 0.96 -9.14
C GLN A 129 8.60 0.65 -9.26
N GLN A 130 9.08 -0.25 -8.41
CA GLN A 130 10.50 -0.61 -8.26
C GLN A 130 10.77 -2.02 -8.79
N PHE A 131 11.43 -2.17 -9.95
CA PHE A 131 11.66 -3.48 -10.59
C PHE A 131 13.05 -4.10 -10.34
N ASP A 132 13.94 -3.37 -9.68
CA ASP A 132 15.34 -3.77 -9.54
C ASP A 132 15.64 -4.57 -8.26
N MET A 133 14.64 -4.72 -7.39
CA MET A 133 14.76 -5.48 -6.14
C MET A 133 14.97 -6.97 -6.41
N GLN A 134 16.08 -7.53 -5.92
CA GLN A 134 16.40 -8.95 -6.09
C GLN A 134 15.59 -9.86 -5.17
N SER A 135 15.34 -9.39 -3.94
CA SER A 135 14.44 -10.00 -2.97
C SER A 135 13.78 -8.93 -2.13
N PHE A 136 12.57 -9.23 -1.67
CA PHE A 136 11.82 -8.34 -0.79
C PHE A 136 10.87 -9.16 0.07
N GLN A 137 10.65 -8.69 1.30
CA GLN A 137 9.73 -9.31 2.23
C GLN A 137 8.58 -8.36 2.48
N TYR A 138 7.39 -8.89 2.26
CA TYR A 138 6.13 -8.23 2.48
C TYR A 138 5.51 -8.67 3.80
N PHE A 139 4.85 -7.74 4.46
CA PHE A 139 4.15 -7.91 5.71
C PHE A 139 2.72 -7.35 5.61
N HIS A 140 1.84 -7.89 6.44
CA HIS A 140 0.47 -7.43 6.56
C HIS A 140 0.03 -7.41 8.00
N VAL A 141 -0.80 -6.43 8.35
CA VAL A 141 -1.34 -6.27 9.69
C VAL A 141 -2.84 -6.52 9.63
N GLU A 142 -3.29 -7.65 10.17
CA GLU A 142 -4.71 -7.89 10.43
C GLU A 142 -5.05 -7.37 11.81
N LEU A 143 -6.17 -6.66 11.91
CA LEU A 143 -6.72 -6.15 13.16
C LEU A 143 -7.94 -6.98 13.57
N GLU A 144 -8.32 -6.92 14.84
CA GLU A 144 -9.56 -7.53 15.33
C GLU A 144 -10.80 -6.97 14.61
N GLN A 145 -10.75 -5.68 14.27
CA GLN A 145 -11.72 -5.00 13.41
C GLN A 145 -10.93 -4.22 12.36
N PHE A 146 -11.34 -4.31 11.09
CA PHE A 146 -10.71 -3.55 10.02
C PHE A 146 -10.71 -2.06 10.35
N ASP A 147 -9.56 -1.41 10.16
CA ASP A 147 -9.44 0.04 10.25
C ASP A 147 -8.29 0.51 9.34
N ILE A 148 -8.16 1.84 9.21
CA ILE A 148 -7.07 2.49 8.49
C ILE A 148 -5.92 2.74 9.47
N LEU A 149 -4.77 2.16 9.17
CA LEU A 149 -3.53 2.31 9.91
C LEU A 149 -2.81 3.60 9.51
N LEU A 150 -1.87 4.03 10.34
CA LEU A 150 -0.87 5.03 9.97
C LEU A 150 0.48 4.34 9.73
N ALA A 151 0.86 4.19 8.46
CA ALA A 151 2.12 3.60 8.03
C ALA A 151 3.04 4.70 7.48
N GLU A 152 4.19 4.92 8.09
CA GLU A 152 5.04 6.09 7.81
C GLU A 152 4.21 7.40 7.77
N GLY A 153 3.29 7.54 8.72
CA GLY A 153 2.41 8.71 8.85
C GLY A 153 1.32 8.81 7.78
N MET A 154 1.28 7.87 6.83
CA MET A 154 0.31 7.84 5.74
C MET A 154 -0.86 6.89 6.08
N PRO A 155 -2.12 7.35 5.97
CA PRO A 155 -3.30 6.49 6.10
C PRO A 155 -3.35 5.39 5.03
N ALA A 156 -3.33 4.13 5.45
CA ALA A 156 -3.41 2.97 4.56
C ALA A 156 -4.15 1.81 5.23
N GLU A 157 -4.73 0.92 4.44
CA GLU A 157 -5.62 -0.13 4.95
C GLU A 157 -4.90 -1.16 5.84
N SER A 158 -5.60 -1.70 6.85
CA SER A 158 -5.23 -2.99 7.44
C SER A 158 -5.59 -4.15 6.49
N TYR A 159 -5.13 -5.35 6.81
CA TYR A 159 -5.48 -6.56 6.06
C TYR A 159 -6.99 -6.84 6.15
N VAL A 160 -7.56 -7.24 5.02
CA VAL A 160 -8.90 -7.81 4.89
C VAL A 160 -8.76 -9.20 4.33
N ASP A 161 -9.27 -10.20 5.04
CA ASP A 161 -9.29 -11.56 4.52
C ASP A 161 -10.34 -11.71 3.42
N THR A 162 -9.85 -11.75 2.18
CA THR A 162 -10.67 -11.98 0.99
C THR A 162 -10.45 -13.39 0.42
N GLY A 163 -9.98 -14.32 1.26
CA GLY A 163 -9.62 -15.69 0.87
C GLY A 163 -8.18 -15.81 0.35
N ASN A 164 -7.37 -14.77 0.53
CA ASN A 164 -5.99 -14.72 0.07
C ASN A 164 -4.97 -15.12 1.15
N ARG A 165 -5.38 -15.35 2.40
CA ARG A 165 -4.49 -15.69 3.54
C ARG A 165 -3.46 -16.78 3.26
N ARG A 166 -3.82 -17.80 2.47
CA ARG A 166 -2.90 -18.90 2.07
C ARG A 166 -1.63 -18.45 1.33
N MET A 167 -1.59 -17.18 0.89
CA MET A 167 -0.42 -16.61 0.24
C MET A 167 0.72 -16.29 1.20
N PHE A 168 0.47 -16.21 2.51
CA PHE A 168 1.49 -15.91 3.51
C PHE A 168 2.20 -17.17 4.01
N GLN A 169 3.50 -17.07 4.25
CA GLN A 169 4.34 -18.20 4.65
C GLN A 169 3.96 -18.74 6.04
N ASN A 170 3.46 -17.87 6.92
CA ASN A 170 3.03 -18.19 8.27
C ASN A 170 1.50 -18.35 8.41
N ALA A 171 0.77 -18.54 7.31
CA ALA A 171 -0.70 -18.70 7.36
C ALA A 171 -1.15 -19.85 8.28
N HIS A 172 -0.36 -20.92 8.38
CA HIS A 172 -0.62 -22.08 9.22
C HIS A 172 -0.56 -21.79 10.73
N HIS A 173 0.11 -20.71 11.17
CA HIS A 173 0.13 -20.34 12.59
C HIS A 173 -1.23 -19.84 13.08
N VAL A 174 -2.07 -19.29 12.18
CA VAL A 174 -3.44 -18.88 12.50
C VAL A 174 -4.41 -20.07 12.45
N ALA A 175 -4.08 -21.13 11.69
CA ALA A 175 -4.89 -22.35 11.62
C ALA A 175 -4.98 -23.13 12.94
N MET A 176 -4.12 -22.81 13.93
CA MET A 176 -4.20 -23.36 15.28
C MET A 176 -5.26 -22.68 16.17
N ASN A 177 -5.80 -21.53 15.74
CA ASN A 177 -7.01 -20.89 16.28
C ASN A 177 -7.94 -20.55 15.10
N PRO A 178 -8.60 -21.55 14.51
CA PRO A 178 -9.35 -21.36 13.28
C PRO A 178 -10.60 -20.52 13.54
N ASP A 179 -10.55 -19.27 13.08
CA ASP A 179 -11.74 -18.49 12.78
C ASP A 179 -12.34 -19.07 11.48
N PHE A 180 -13.32 -19.97 11.63
CA PHE A 180 -14.03 -20.61 10.51
C PHE A 180 -15.07 -19.68 9.85
N GLY A 181 -15.07 -18.39 10.18
CA GLY A 181 -15.89 -17.40 9.50
C GLY A 181 -15.59 -17.37 7.99
N PRO A 182 -16.61 -17.31 7.11
CA PRO A 182 -16.36 -17.20 5.68
C PRO A 182 -15.56 -15.93 5.36
N ALA A 183 -14.60 -16.02 4.43
CA ALA A 183 -14.08 -14.84 3.75
C ALA A 183 -15.22 -14.25 2.91
N THR A 184 -16.03 -13.38 3.51
CA THR A 184 -17.25 -12.81 2.91
C THR A 184 -16.99 -11.77 1.82
N GLY A 185 -15.73 -11.62 1.41
CA GLY A 185 -15.28 -10.51 0.57
C GLY A 185 -14.87 -9.32 1.44
N ARG A 186 -14.63 -8.16 0.80
CA ARG A 186 -14.29 -6.95 1.53
C ARG A 186 -15.51 -6.49 2.34
N PRO A 187 -15.39 -6.27 3.66
CA PRO A 187 -16.50 -5.75 4.43
C PRO A 187 -16.87 -4.37 3.91
N ASP A 188 -18.17 -4.08 3.82
CA ASP A 188 -18.64 -2.73 3.62
C ASP A 188 -18.39 -1.94 4.91
N ILE A 189 -17.55 -0.91 4.82
CA ILE A 189 -17.19 -0.08 5.97
C ILE A 189 -17.88 1.27 5.76
N PRO A 190 -18.84 1.64 6.62
CA PRO A 190 -19.56 2.90 6.48
C PRO A 190 -18.60 4.09 6.30
N GLY A 191 -18.83 4.87 5.25
CA GLY A 191 -17.99 6.04 4.94
C GLY A 191 -16.71 5.75 4.17
N ILE A 192 -16.43 4.49 3.80
CA ILE A 192 -15.27 4.12 2.98
C ILE A 192 -15.71 3.54 1.64
N THR A 193 -15.30 4.18 0.55
CA THR A 193 -15.58 3.75 -0.82
C THR A 193 -14.31 3.29 -1.52
N LEU A 194 -14.33 2.09 -2.08
CA LEU A 194 -13.25 1.60 -2.94
C LEU A 194 -13.38 2.22 -4.34
N ILE A 195 -12.34 2.91 -4.81
CA ILE A 195 -12.34 3.48 -6.16
C ILE A 195 -11.21 2.90 -7.01
N ARG A 196 -11.56 2.55 -8.25
CA ARG A 196 -10.63 1.96 -9.24
C ARG A 196 -10.55 2.75 -10.54
N LYS A 197 -11.52 3.64 -10.77
CA LYS A 197 -11.68 4.47 -11.96
C LYS A 197 -12.64 5.62 -11.66
N GLY A 198 -12.70 6.59 -12.56
CA GLY A 198 -13.68 7.68 -12.52
C GLY A 198 -13.13 8.98 -11.95
N PRO A 199 -13.97 10.03 -11.91
CA PRO A 199 -13.51 11.42 -11.71
C PRO A 199 -12.82 11.66 -10.36
N VAL A 200 -13.22 10.95 -9.30
CA VAL A 200 -12.57 11.05 -7.98
C VAL A 200 -11.11 10.60 -8.06
N LEU A 201 -10.85 9.44 -8.70
CA LEU A 201 -9.50 8.93 -8.87
C LEU A 201 -8.66 9.89 -9.72
N GLU A 202 -9.21 10.38 -10.83
CA GLU A 202 -8.49 11.33 -11.70
C GLU A 202 -8.15 12.63 -10.97
N GLY A 203 -9.05 13.13 -10.11
CA GLY A 203 -8.79 14.28 -9.25
C GLY A 203 -7.66 14.03 -8.24
N ILE A 204 -7.60 12.85 -7.62
CA ILE A 204 -6.49 12.46 -6.74
C ILE A 204 -5.18 12.42 -7.53
N ARG A 205 -5.16 11.79 -8.71
CA ARG A 205 -3.97 11.69 -9.57
C ARG A 205 -3.46 13.05 -10.01
N ALA A 206 -4.36 13.96 -10.39
CA ALA A 206 -4.00 15.32 -10.77
C ALA A 206 -3.29 16.07 -9.63
N LYS A 207 -3.86 16.01 -8.41
CA LYS A 207 -3.24 16.62 -7.22
C LYS A 207 -1.87 16.02 -6.89
N LEU A 208 -1.73 14.69 -6.99
CA LEU A 208 -0.46 14.02 -6.74
C LEU A 208 0.61 14.38 -7.78
N LEU A 209 0.22 14.55 -9.04
CA LEU A 209 1.12 14.98 -10.10
C LEU A 209 1.55 16.44 -9.92
N GLU A 210 0.61 17.34 -9.60
CA GLU A 210 0.89 18.73 -9.26
C GLU A 210 1.89 18.82 -8.10
N ARG A 211 1.62 18.09 -7.02
CA ARG A 211 2.53 18.01 -5.87
C ARG A 211 3.90 17.46 -6.25
N ALA A 212 3.95 16.40 -7.06
CA ALA A 212 5.21 15.82 -7.52
C ALA A 212 6.07 16.84 -8.29
N ASN A 213 5.44 17.66 -9.14
CA ASN A 213 6.11 18.74 -9.86
C ASN A 213 6.58 19.84 -8.91
N TRP A 214 5.76 20.24 -7.93
CA TRP A 214 6.14 21.21 -6.91
C TRP A 214 7.35 20.75 -6.08
N MET A 215 7.42 19.47 -5.74
CA MET A 215 8.55 18.89 -4.98
C MET A 215 9.88 18.94 -5.74
N GLN A 216 9.86 19.03 -7.07
CA GLN A 216 11.07 19.18 -7.88
C GLN A 216 11.60 20.62 -7.91
N VAL A 217 10.80 21.61 -7.51
CA VAL A 217 11.22 23.02 -7.50
C VAL A 217 12.27 23.24 -6.42
N PRO A 218 13.49 23.73 -6.77
CA PRO A 218 14.55 23.97 -5.80
C PRO A 218 14.12 24.88 -4.66
N LYS A 219 14.54 24.57 -3.43
CA LYS A 219 14.33 25.44 -2.27
C LYS A 219 15.04 26.78 -2.51
N GLY A 220 14.29 27.85 -2.81
CA GLY A 220 14.82 29.19 -3.05
C GLY A 220 14.07 30.00 -4.12
N GLN A 221 13.33 29.34 -5.01
CA GLN A 221 12.35 30.01 -5.88
C GLN A 221 10.98 30.01 -5.20
N LYS A 222 10.24 31.13 -5.27
CA LYS A 222 8.92 31.27 -4.63
C LYS A 222 8.03 30.09 -5.01
N ARG A 223 7.73 29.26 -4.03
CA ARG A 223 6.65 28.27 -4.08
C ARG A 223 5.36 29.07 -4.07
N ALA A 224 4.76 29.32 -5.23
CA ALA A 224 3.43 29.90 -5.29
C ALA A 224 2.47 28.88 -4.65
N GLY A 225 1.74 29.34 -3.63
CA GLY A 225 0.82 28.53 -2.83
C GLY A 225 -0.54 28.36 -3.47
#